data_AF-A0A926Q8N3-F1
#
_entry.id   AF-A0A926Q8N3-F1
#
_cell.length_a   1.000
_cell.length_b   1.000
_cell.length_c   1.000
_cell.angle_alpha   90.00
_cell.angle_beta   90.00
_cell.angle_gamma   90.00
#
_symmetry.space_group_name_H-M   'P 1'
#
loop_
_entity.id
_entity.type
_entity.pdbx_description
1 polymer ?
#
loop_
_entity_poly.entity_id
_entity_poly.type
_entity_poly.pdbx_seq_one_letter_code
_entity_poly.pdbx_strand_id
1 'polypeptide(L)'
;MQTSTIIWIVVAVIVVIAIVALVMARSRGRRVEAKREKAAEIREHASEHDQDLREQEASATEARARSDLARAEAQKRQVEAERLATEAQARAGEAQSVRRERDEQLREADRHDPDVRTDKEGYRVDEQGNRLTPDADRDRDERATFDRREDESTRRDERER
;
A
#
# COMPACT_ATOMS: atom_id res chain seq x y z
N MET A 1 -73.13 47.57 -62.27
CA MET A 1 -72.31 46.39 -62.61
C MET A 1 -70.94 46.36 -61.93
N GLN A 2 -70.36 47.47 -61.46
CA GLN A 2 -69.05 47.46 -60.77
C GLN A 2 -69.10 46.96 -59.31
N THR A 3 -70.22 47.15 -58.61
CA THR A 3 -70.39 46.73 -57.21
C THR A 3 -70.45 45.21 -57.01
N SER A 4 -71.11 44.47 -57.92
CA SER A 4 -71.22 43.01 -57.85
C SER A 4 -69.87 42.30 -57.98
N THR A 5 -68.97 42.83 -58.82
CA THR A 5 -67.60 42.28 -58.98
C THR A 5 -66.74 42.55 -57.76
N ILE A 6 -66.83 43.75 -57.19
CA ILE A 6 -66.11 44.13 -55.96
C ILE A 6 -66.53 43.23 -54.79
N ILE A 7 -67.82 42.96 -54.63
CA ILE A 7 -68.34 42.09 -53.56
C ILE A 7 -67.78 40.66 -53.70
N TRP A 8 -67.75 40.10 -54.91
CA TRP A 8 -67.20 38.76 -55.14
C TRP A 8 -65.69 38.66 -54.85
N ILE A 9 -64.92 39.69 -55.19
CA ILE A 9 -63.48 39.76 -54.88
C ILE A 9 -63.26 39.79 -53.36
N VAL A 10 -64.04 40.58 -52.62
CA VAL A 10 -63.95 40.65 -51.15
C VAL A 10 -64.28 39.31 -50.52
N VAL A 11 -65.32 38.62 -50.99
CA VAL A 11 -65.69 37.27 -50.50
C VAL A 11 -64.57 36.27 -50.78
N ALA A 12 -63.97 36.28 -51.97
CA ALA A 12 -62.85 35.40 -52.31
C ALA A 12 -61.64 35.64 -51.39
N VAL A 13 -61.31 36.90 -51.10
CA VAL A 13 -60.20 37.24 -50.17
C VAL A 13 -60.47 36.73 -48.76
N ILE A 14 -61.69 36.87 -48.25
CA ILE A 14 -62.06 36.36 -46.91
C ILE A 14 -61.92 34.83 -46.85
N VAL A 15 -62.35 34.11 -47.90
CA VAL A 15 -62.21 32.65 -47.98
C VAL A 15 -60.74 32.24 -47.99
N VAL A 16 -59.89 32.93 -48.75
CA VAL A 16 -58.44 32.66 -48.77
C VAL A 16 -57.82 32.89 -47.40
N ILE A 17 -58.16 33.99 -46.72
CA ILE A 17 -57.67 34.28 -45.36
C ILE A 17 -58.13 33.20 -44.38
N ALA A 18 -59.38 32.73 -44.46
CA ALA A 18 -59.90 31.67 -43.62
C ALA A 18 -59.16 30.33 -43.82
N ILE A 19 -58.83 29.98 -45.07
CA ILE A 19 -58.06 28.78 -45.38
C ILE A 19 -56.63 28.87 -44.82
N VAL A 20 -55.96 30.02 -45.00
CA VAL A 20 -54.61 30.24 -44.45
C VAL A 20 -54.61 30.16 -42.92
N ALA A 21 -55.62 30.74 -42.26
CA ALA A 21 -55.77 30.67 -40.82
C ALA A 21 -55.99 29.22 -40.31
N LEU A 22 -56.80 28.43 -41.02
CA LEU A 22 -57.06 27.02 -40.69
C LEU A 22 -55.78 26.17 -40.78
N VAL A 23 -54.99 26.36 -41.84
CA VAL A 23 -53.73 25.63 -42.04
C VAL A 23 -52.70 26.00 -40.97
N MET A 24 -52.58 27.29 -40.64
CA MET A 24 -51.66 27.74 -39.59
C MET A 24 -52.07 27.20 -38.20
N ALA A 25 -53.37 27.20 -37.87
CA ALA A 25 -53.88 26.68 -36.60
C ALA A 25 -53.56 25.17 -36.43
N ARG A 26 -53.70 24.38 -37.50
CA ARG A 26 -53.45 22.93 -37.48
C ARG A 26 -51.97 22.56 -37.34
N SER A 27 -51.05 23.43 -37.77
CA SER A 27 -49.59 23.23 -37.59
C SER A 27 -49.09 23.57 -36.18
N ARG A 28 -49.80 24.43 -35.44
CA ARG A 28 -49.42 24.85 -34.10
C ARG A 28 -49.67 23.77 -33.03
N GLY A 29 -50.71 22.95 -33.18
CA GLY A 29 -51.00 21.84 -32.26
C GLY A 29 -49.86 20.81 -32.17
N ARG A 30 -49.37 20.34 -33.32
CA ARG A 30 -48.30 19.32 -33.39
C ARG A 30 -46.97 19.74 -32.79
N ARG A 31 -46.67 21.06 -32.77
CA ARG A 31 -45.42 21.59 -32.19
C ARG A 31 -45.44 21.61 -30.65
N VAL A 32 -46.62 21.56 -30.03
CA VAL A 32 -46.75 21.55 -28.56
C VAL A 32 -46.57 20.13 -28.02
N GLU A 33 -47.09 19.11 -28.71
CA GLU A 33 -46.86 17.70 -28.38
C GLU A 33 -45.39 17.29 -28.58
N ALA A 34 -44.78 17.64 -29.71
CA ALA A 34 -43.36 17.33 -29.98
C ALA A 34 -42.38 18.01 -28.99
N LYS A 35 -42.79 19.11 -28.33
CA LYS A 35 -42.01 19.75 -27.27
C LYS A 35 -42.19 19.08 -25.90
N ARG A 36 -43.31 18.40 -25.66
CA ARG A 36 -43.56 17.65 -24.42
C ARG A 36 -42.81 16.32 -24.40
N GLU A 37 -42.75 15.60 -25.52
CA GLU A 37 -41.95 14.37 -25.65
C GLU A 37 -40.46 14.62 -25.42
N LYS A 38 -39.88 15.63 -26.10
CA LYS A 38 -38.47 15.99 -25.90
C LYS A 38 -38.13 16.39 -24.46
N ALA A 39 -39.07 16.97 -23.73
CA ALA A 39 -38.84 17.33 -22.32
C ALA A 39 -38.93 16.12 -21.38
N ALA A 40 -39.67 15.07 -21.75
CA ALA A 40 -39.71 13.81 -21.00
C ALA A 40 -38.44 12.99 -21.25
N GLU A 41 -38.01 12.89 -22.52
CA GLU A 41 -36.80 12.17 -22.94
C GLU A 41 -35.52 12.75 -22.30
N ILE A 42 -35.42 14.08 -22.18
CA ILE A 42 -34.28 14.73 -21.49
C ILE A 42 -34.29 14.45 -19.98
N ARG A 43 -35.45 14.28 -19.35
CA ARG A 43 -35.52 13.95 -17.91
C ARG A 43 -35.18 12.49 -17.64
N GLU A 44 -35.55 11.60 -18.54
CA GLU A 44 -35.23 10.18 -18.47
C GLU A 44 -33.71 9.97 -18.64
N HIS A 45 -33.11 10.59 -19.65
CA HIS A 45 -31.65 10.58 -19.85
C HIS A 45 -30.85 11.19 -18.69
N ALA A 46 -31.36 12.25 -18.05
CA ALA A 46 -30.70 12.82 -16.87
C ALA A 46 -30.75 11.87 -15.66
N SER A 47 -31.82 11.07 -15.53
CA SER A 47 -31.98 10.16 -14.40
C SER A 47 -31.08 8.91 -14.46
N GLU A 48 -30.73 8.44 -15.66
CA GLU A 48 -29.78 7.34 -15.86
C GLU A 48 -28.35 7.77 -15.54
N HIS A 49 -27.93 8.95 -16.02
CA HIS A 49 -26.60 9.50 -15.73
C HIS A 49 -26.35 9.77 -14.24
N ASP A 50 -27.39 10.14 -13.49
CA ASP A 50 -27.32 10.36 -12.05
C ASP A 50 -27.17 9.05 -11.23
N GLN A 51 -27.55 7.89 -11.77
CA GLN A 51 -27.35 6.60 -11.11
C GLN A 51 -25.91 6.12 -11.29
N ASP A 52 -25.38 6.19 -12.51
CA ASP A 52 -23.99 5.85 -12.82
C ASP A 52 -22.99 6.72 -12.04
N LEU A 53 -23.27 8.03 -11.90
CA LEU A 53 -22.43 8.92 -11.10
C LEU A 53 -22.45 8.54 -9.61
N ARG A 54 -23.63 8.21 -9.07
CA ARG A 54 -23.75 7.78 -7.66
C ARG A 54 -23.05 6.46 -7.40
N GLU A 55 -23.10 5.52 -8.34
CA GLU A 55 -22.41 4.23 -8.23
C GLU A 55 -20.89 4.40 -8.33
N GLN A 56 -20.41 5.28 -9.21
CA GLN A 56 -19.01 5.65 -9.30
C GLN A 56 -18.51 6.38 -8.04
N GLU A 57 -19.29 7.30 -7.49
CA GLU A 57 -18.94 7.99 -6.23
C GLU A 57 -18.91 7.02 -5.04
N ALA A 58 -19.85 6.07 -4.98
CA ALA A 58 -19.86 5.02 -3.96
C ALA A 58 -18.64 4.11 -4.07
N SER A 59 -18.30 3.64 -5.27
CA SER A 59 -17.12 2.79 -5.50
C SER A 59 -15.80 3.53 -5.22
N ALA A 60 -15.70 4.81 -5.56
CA ALA A 60 -14.54 5.64 -5.23
C ALA A 60 -14.39 5.86 -3.73
N THR A 61 -15.50 6.06 -3.02
CA THR A 61 -15.51 6.19 -1.55
C THR A 61 -15.11 4.88 -0.88
N GLU A 62 -15.63 3.75 -1.37
CA GLU A 62 -15.23 2.42 -0.88
C GLU A 62 -13.76 2.13 -1.12
N ALA A 63 -13.25 2.45 -2.32
CA ALA A 63 -11.84 2.28 -2.66
C ALA A 63 -10.92 3.12 -1.75
N ARG A 64 -11.30 4.37 -1.46
CA ARG A 64 -10.58 5.23 -0.51
C ARG A 64 -10.58 4.63 0.90
N ALA A 65 -11.74 4.20 1.40
CA ALA A 65 -11.85 3.59 2.72
C ALA A 65 -11.00 2.31 2.85
N ARG A 66 -10.98 1.46 1.81
CA ARG A 66 -10.13 0.26 1.76
C ARG A 66 -8.64 0.62 1.75
N SER A 67 -8.26 1.64 0.98
CA SER A 67 -6.88 2.15 0.95
C SER A 67 -6.43 2.65 2.32
N ASP A 68 -7.28 3.41 3.01
CA ASP A 68 -6.96 3.97 4.32
C ASP A 68 -6.83 2.86 5.38
N LEU A 69 -7.71 1.84 5.33
CA LEU A 69 -7.61 0.65 6.18
C LEU A 69 -6.30 -0.10 5.95
N ALA A 70 -5.93 -0.37 4.69
CA ALA A 70 -4.69 -1.06 4.35
C ALA A 70 -3.45 -0.27 4.82
N ARG A 71 -3.48 1.06 4.69
CA ARG A 71 -2.41 1.94 5.17
C ARG A 71 -2.30 1.92 6.70
N ALA A 72 -3.43 1.96 7.41
CA ALA A 72 -3.46 1.89 8.86
C ALA A 72 -2.93 0.54 9.38
N GLU A 73 -3.28 -0.56 8.71
CA GLU A 73 -2.76 -1.88 9.06
C GLU A 73 -1.25 -1.98 8.83
N ALA A 74 -0.75 -1.47 7.70
CA ALA A 74 0.68 -1.43 7.42
C ALA A 74 1.45 -0.61 8.47
N GLN A 75 0.93 0.55 8.87
CA GLN A 75 1.52 1.36 9.94
C GLN A 75 1.53 0.62 11.28
N LYS A 76 0.44 -0.07 11.64
CA LYS A 76 0.39 -0.87 12.86
C LYS A 76 1.47 -1.95 12.88
N ARG A 77 1.64 -2.66 11.76
CA ARG A 77 2.70 -3.69 11.61
C ARG A 77 4.10 -3.10 11.70
N GLN A 78 4.33 -1.90 11.13
CA GLN A 78 5.63 -1.22 11.26
C GLN A 78 5.95 -0.86 12.71
N VAL A 79 4.99 -0.29 13.44
CA VAL A 79 5.17 0.05 14.87
C VAL A 79 5.44 -1.21 15.69
N GLU A 80 4.76 -2.31 15.40
CA GLU A 80 4.99 -3.59 16.07
C GLU A 80 6.40 -4.14 15.78
N ALA A 81 6.84 -4.07 14.51
CA ALA A 81 8.19 -4.47 14.12
C ALA A 81 9.26 -3.60 14.81
N GLU A 82 9.06 -2.29 14.89
CA GLU A 82 9.96 -1.37 15.60
C GLU A 82 10.04 -1.68 17.10
N ARG A 83 8.90 -2.04 17.73
CA ARG A 83 8.88 -2.48 19.13
C ARG A 83 9.68 -3.76 19.33
N LEU A 84 9.46 -4.76 18.48
CA LEU A 84 10.20 -6.02 18.54
C LEU A 84 11.71 -5.81 18.31
N ALA A 85 12.09 -4.93 17.37
CA ALA A 85 13.48 -4.58 17.13
C ALA A 85 14.12 -3.88 18.35
N THR A 86 13.38 -2.96 18.97
CA THR A 86 13.82 -2.27 20.19
C THR A 86 13.99 -3.26 21.35
N GLU A 87 13.05 -4.19 21.52
CA GLU A 87 13.15 -5.23 22.54
C GLU A 87 14.35 -6.15 22.28
N ALA A 88 14.55 -6.59 21.04
CA ALA A 88 15.71 -7.39 20.67
C ALA A 88 17.03 -6.66 20.95
N GLN A 89 17.10 -5.36 20.64
CA GLN A 89 18.27 -4.53 20.94
C GLN A 89 18.50 -4.40 22.46
N ALA A 90 17.43 -4.19 23.24
CA ALA A 90 17.52 -4.13 24.69
C ALA A 90 18.02 -5.45 25.29
N ARG A 91 17.48 -6.59 24.84
CA ARG A 91 17.93 -7.94 25.23
C ARG A 91 19.37 -8.21 24.85
N ALA A 92 19.79 -7.80 23.66
CA ALA A 92 21.19 -7.92 23.23
C ALA A 92 22.13 -7.08 24.11
N GLY A 93 21.72 -5.85 24.45
CA GLY A 93 22.45 -4.97 25.37
C GLY A 93 22.56 -5.56 26.78
N GLU A 94 21.46 -6.10 27.32
CA GLU A 94 21.43 -6.80 28.61
C GLU A 94 22.39 -8.00 28.61
N ALA A 95 22.31 -8.85 27.58
CA ALA A 95 23.19 -10.01 27.44
C ALA A 95 24.68 -9.60 27.35
N GLN A 96 24.99 -8.50 26.64
CA GLN A 96 26.37 -7.98 26.57
C GLN A 96 26.84 -7.45 27.94
N SER A 97 25.97 -6.79 28.68
CA SER A 97 26.28 -6.31 30.04
C SER A 97 26.53 -7.46 31.01
N VAL A 98 25.67 -8.48 31.01
CA VAL A 98 25.87 -9.70 31.82
C VAL A 98 27.18 -10.41 31.45
N ARG A 99 27.50 -10.50 30.15
CA ARG A 99 28.81 -11.07 29.71
C ARG A 99 29.98 -10.26 30.25
N ARG A 100 29.94 -8.93 30.16
CA ARG A 100 30.99 -8.04 30.67
C ARG A 100 31.16 -8.17 32.18
N GLU A 101 30.07 -8.19 32.92
CA GLU A 101 30.07 -8.36 34.37
C GLU A 101 30.66 -9.72 34.77
N ARG A 102 30.25 -10.79 34.09
CA ARG A 102 30.81 -12.14 34.29
C ARG A 102 32.32 -12.16 34.01
N ASP A 103 32.77 -11.57 32.91
CA ASP A 103 34.19 -11.52 32.56
C ASP A 103 34.99 -10.71 33.58
N GLU A 104 34.42 -9.64 34.13
CA GLU A 104 35.03 -8.86 35.20
C GLU A 104 35.13 -9.62 36.52
N GLN A 105 34.06 -10.33 36.93
CA GLN A 105 34.09 -11.19 38.12
C GLN A 105 35.12 -12.31 37.99
N LEU A 106 35.25 -12.94 36.80
CA LEU A 106 36.27 -13.94 36.56
C LEU A 106 37.69 -13.36 36.65
N ARG A 107 37.92 -12.17 36.07
CA ARG A 107 39.22 -11.48 36.20
C ARG A 107 39.55 -11.16 37.66
N GLU A 108 38.55 -10.73 38.43
CA GLU A 108 38.75 -10.46 39.85
C GLU A 108 39.09 -11.75 40.61
N ALA A 109 38.36 -12.84 40.35
CA ALA A 109 38.65 -14.15 40.97
C ALA A 109 40.06 -14.64 40.64
N ASP A 110 40.46 -14.59 39.36
CA ASP A 110 41.80 -14.99 38.91
C ASP A 110 42.91 -14.15 39.55
N ARG A 111 42.65 -12.88 39.87
CA ARG A 111 43.61 -11.99 40.55
C ARG A 111 43.87 -12.40 42.00
N HIS A 112 42.88 -12.98 42.67
CA HIS A 112 43.00 -13.44 44.07
C HIS A 112 43.47 -14.90 44.18
N ASP A 113 43.46 -15.65 43.08
CA ASP A 113 43.89 -17.05 43.04
C ASP A 113 45.43 -17.15 43.01
N PRO A 114 46.08 -17.72 44.04
CA PRO A 114 47.54 -17.88 44.07
C PRO A 114 48.08 -18.87 43.04
N ASP A 115 47.23 -19.75 42.49
CA ASP A 115 47.63 -20.75 41.48
C ASP A 115 47.54 -20.18 40.05
N VAL A 116 46.95 -19.00 39.86
CA VAL A 116 46.79 -18.35 38.54
C VAL A 116 47.71 -17.14 38.43
N ARG A 117 48.56 -17.13 37.40
CA ARG A 117 49.38 -15.96 37.07
C ARG A 117 48.57 -14.94 36.30
N THR A 118 48.39 -13.75 36.86
CA THR A 118 47.75 -12.61 36.18
C THR A 118 48.68 -11.40 36.04
N ASP A 119 48.42 -10.55 35.06
CA ASP A 119 49.03 -9.22 34.95
C ASP A 119 48.38 -8.19 35.89
N LYS A 120 48.87 -6.93 35.83
CA LYS A 120 48.37 -5.81 36.65
C LYS A 120 46.91 -5.44 36.38
N GLU A 121 46.39 -5.84 35.22
CA GLU A 121 45.01 -5.58 34.78
C GLU A 121 44.09 -6.77 35.11
N GLY A 122 44.64 -7.88 35.62
CA GLY A 122 43.89 -9.09 35.98
C GLY A 122 43.65 -10.06 34.83
N TYR A 123 44.42 -9.96 33.74
CA TYR A 123 44.38 -10.97 32.67
C TYR A 123 45.39 -12.08 32.93
N ARG A 124 45.01 -13.32 32.62
CA ARG A 124 45.91 -14.47 32.71
C ARG A 124 47.11 -14.31 31.78
N VAL A 125 48.27 -14.68 32.26
CA VAL A 125 49.52 -14.64 31.48
C VAL A 125 50.19 -16.01 31.46
N ASP A 126 50.83 -16.33 30.34
CA ASP A 126 51.67 -17.52 30.21
C ASP A 126 52.97 -17.38 31.02
N GLU A 127 53.82 -18.41 30.97
CA GLU A 127 55.11 -18.41 31.66
C GLU A 127 56.04 -17.26 31.25
N GLN A 128 55.91 -16.81 30.00
CA GLN A 128 56.73 -15.78 29.35
C GLN A 128 56.18 -14.36 29.62
N GLY A 129 55.01 -14.25 30.26
CA GLY A 129 54.36 -12.98 30.58
C GLY A 129 53.46 -12.45 29.47
N ASN A 130 53.16 -13.24 28.44
CA ASN A 130 52.24 -12.87 27.37
C ASN A 130 50.80 -13.10 27.83
N ARG A 131 49.90 -12.18 27.46
CA ARG A 131 48.48 -12.26 27.81
C ARG A 131 47.80 -13.41 27.06
N LEU A 132 47.15 -14.30 27.80
CA LEU A 132 46.30 -15.36 27.26
C LEU A 132 44.93 -14.75 26.94
N THR A 133 44.71 -14.34 25.68
CA THR A 133 43.39 -13.89 25.22
C THR A 133 42.53 -15.09 24.84
N PRO A 134 41.25 -15.15 25.25
CA PRO A 134 40.35 -16.26 24.90
C PRO A 134 40.11 -16.45 23.39
N ASP A 135 40.34 -15.43 22.56
CA ASP A 135 40.09 -15.50 21.12
C ASP A 135 41.16 -16.29 20.34
N ALA A 136 42.37 -16.46 20.89
CA ALA A 136 43.45 -17.19 20.21
C ALA A 136 43.17 -18.70 20.06
N ASP A 137 42.33 -19.27 20.92
CA ASP A 137 41.98 -20.70 20.89
C ASP A 137 40.80 -21.01 19.95
N ARG A 138 39.88 -20.06 19.71
CA ARG A 138 38.69 -20.31 18.86
C ARG A 138 39.03 -20.45 17.37
N ASP A 139 39.99 -19.67 16.87
CA ASP A 139 40.40 -19.73 15.46
C ASP A 139 41.06 -21.07 15.09
N ARG A 140 41.61 -21.80 16.07
CA ARG A 140 42.24 -23.10 15.85
C ARG A 140 41.21 -24.22 15.63
N ASP A 141 40.08 -24.20 16.36
CA ASP A 141 39.05 -25.24 16.26
C ASP A 141 38.15 -25.07 15.04
N GLU A 142 37.82 -23.84 14.61
CA GLU A 142 37.00 -23.63 13.40
C GLU A 142 37.72 -24.11 12.13
N ARG A 143 39.04 -23.87 12.00
CA ARG A 143 39.83 -24.38 10.87
C ARG A 143 39.85 -25.91 10.78
N ALA A 144 39.91 -26.60 11.93
CA ALA A 144 39.93 -28.06 11.95
C ALA A 144 38.59 -28.70 11.51
N THR A 145 37.47 -27.98 11.68
CA THR A 145 36.15 -28.47 11.27
C THR A 145 35.80 -28.18 9.81
N PHE A 146 36.36 -27.12 9.23
CA PHE A 146 36.18 -26.79 7.81
C PHE A 146 36.91 -27.78 6.89
N ASP A 147 38.17 -28.11 7.23
CA ASP A 147 38.99 -29.06 6.46
C ASP A 147 38.36 -30.47 6.39
N ARG A 148 37.63 -30.89 7.43
CA ARG A 148 36.96 -32.20 7.46
C ARG A 148 35.73 -32.29 6.57
N ARG A 149 35.05 -31.17 6.26
CA ARG A 149 33.83 -31.18 5.41
C ARG A 149 34.14 -31.19 3.92
N GLU A 150 35.24 -30.59 3.48
CA GLU A 150 35.64 -30.61 2.06
C GLU A 150 36.08 -32.01 1.58
N ASP A 151 36.61 -32.82 2.50
CA ASP A 151 37.07 -34.18 2.21
C ASP A 151 35.90 -35.20 2.10
N GLU A 152 34.69 -34.82 2.53
CA GLU A 152 33.48 -35.65 2.45
C GLU A 152 32.62 -35.34 1.21
N SER A 153 32.59 -34.07 0.76
CA SER A 153 31.86 -33.66 -0.44
C SER A 153 32.50 -34.20 -1.73
N THR A 154 33.83 -34.17 -1.80
CA THR A 154 34.61 -34.67 -2.96
C THR A 154 34.48 -36.18 -3.15
N ARG A 155 34.36 -36.96 -2.06
CA ARG A 155 34.16 -38.43 -2.16
C ARG A 155 32.75 -38.84 -2.55
N ARG A 156 31.75 -37.97 -2.35
CA ARG A 156 30.36 -38.26 -2.72
C ARG A 156 30.13 -38.08 -4.22
N ASP A 157 30.74 -37.06 -4.82
CA ASP A 157 30.60 -36.77 -6.25
C ASP A 157 31.31 -37.80 -7.15
N GLU A 158 32.35 -38.50 -6.67
CA GLU A 158 33.01 -39.58 -7.43
C GLU A 158 32.23 -40.91 -7.44
N ARG A 159 31.29 -41.11 -6.50
CA ARG A 159 30.48 -42.35 -6.45
C ARG A 159 29.22 -42.32 -7.32
N GLU A 160 28.87 -41.15 -7.86
CA GLU A 160 27.69 -40.95 -8.71
C GLU A 160 28.02 -40.81 -10.21
N ARG A 161 29.25 -41.11 -10.63
CA ARG A 161 29.64 -41.18 -12.05
C ARG A 161 29.93 -42.61 -12.53
#